data_AF-A0A3L7WEG3-F1
#
_entry.id   AF-A0A3L7WEG3-F1
#
_cell.length_a   1.000
_cell.length_b   1.000
_cell.length_c   1.000
_cell.angle_alpha   90.00
_cell.angle_beta   90.00
_cell.angle_gamma   90.00
#
_symmetry.space_group_name_H-M   'P 1'
#
loop_
_entity.id
_entity.type
_entity.pdbx_description
1 polymer ?
#
loop_
_entity_poly.entity_id
_entity_poly.type
_entity_poly.pdbx_seq_one_letter_code
_entity_poly.pdbx_strand_id
1 'polypeptide(L)'
;MTSSAPLSIEELTARFNNRLAEQFQNARNFVPFLSVRNLPALGPDEGLPLARHTLISLPSQAFQELWAGGALSFTVEWLVTQDQYRRLFTPAELDIARVRIGLEPLQAPAETTRGELEARFTASLIRLCDFARDDMRYEPVRFRALLDERGGVEAVRAVLAEPALLGALAEIAEAGRSDLSVEARAASLEFGELFSVEELATARARAPH
;
A
#
# COMPACT_ATOMS: atom_id res chain seq x y z
N MET A 1 5.65 -8.48 36.26
CA MET A 1 4.89 -8.48 35.00
C MET A 1 5.91 -8.33 33.88
N THR A 2 6.33 -9.44 33.26
CA THR A 2 7.42 -9.48 32.28
C THR A 2 6.98 -8.82 30.98
N SER A 3 7.48 -7.61 30.75
CA SER A 3 7.45 -6.95 29.45
C SER A 3 8.35 -7.76 28.51
N SER A 4 7.76 -8.64 27.71
CA SER A 4 8.49 -9.40 26.69
C SER A 4 8.96 -8.40 25.63
N ALA A 5 10.26 -8.15 25.56
CA ALA A 5 10.87 -7.43 24.46
C ALA A 5 10.44 -8.08 23.13
N PRO A 6 10.21 -7.31 22.06
CA PRO A 6 9.91 -7.87 20.75
C PRO A 6 11.08 -8.78 20.32
N LEU A 7 10.77 -10.04 19.98
CA LEU A 7 11.75 -11.00 19.50
C LEU A 7 12.51 -10.43 18.30
N SER A 8 13.81 -10.71 18.22
CA SER A 8 14.61 -10.35 17.06
C SER A 8 14.14 -11.08 15.80
N ILE A 9 14.47 -10.54 14.62
CA ILE A 9 14.12 -11.17 13.33
C ILE A 9 14.76 -12.56 13.19
N GLU A 10 15.95 -12.76 13.74
CA GLU A 10 16.66 -14.05 13.73
C GLU A 10 15.93 -15.09 14.60
N GLU A 11 15.58 -14.74 15.84
CA GLU A 11 14.80 -15.61 16.74
C GLU A 11 13.41 -15.93 16.16
N LEU A 12 12.79 -14.94 15.51
CA LEU A 12 11.49 -15.12 14.86
C LEU A 12 11.60 -16.07 13.65
N THR A 13 12.69 -15.98 12.90
CA THR A 13 12.98 -16.87 11.77
C THR A 13 13.18 -18.30 12.24
N ALA A 14 14.03 -18.52 13.26
CA ALA A 14 14.24 -19.84 13.85
C ALA A 14 12.92 -20.43 14.39
N ARG A 15 12.11 -19.60 15.05
CA ARG A 15 10.79 -20.01 15.55
C ARG A 15 9.82 -20.36 14.42
N PHE A 16 9.85 -19.63 13.31
CA PHE A 16 9.05 -19.95 12.12
C PHE A 16 9.47 -21.28 11.51
N ASN A 17 10.78 -21.50 11.30
CA ASN A 17 11.31 -22.73 10.71
C ASN A 17 10.92 -23.96 11.53
N ASN A 18 11.13 -23.90 12.85
CA ASN A 18 10.74 -24.98 13.76
C ASN A 18 9.23 -25.24 13.71
N ARG A 19 8.42 -24.19 13.68
CA ARG A 19 6.96 -24.33 13.64
C ARG A 19 6.47 -24.95 12.33
N LEU A 20 7.07 -24.57 11.20
CA LEU A 20 6.72 -25.14 9.91
C LEU A 20 7.11 -26.63 9.82
N ALA A 21 8.31 -26.97 10.32
CA ALA A 21 8.77 -28.36 10.39
C ALA A 21 7.82 -29.23 11.25
N GLU A 22 7.43 -28.73 12.43
CA GLU A 22 6.45 -29.39 13.29
C GLU A 22 5.09 -29.55 12.60
N GLN A 23 4.63 -28.52 11.91
CA GLN A 23 3.37 -28.55 11.16
C GLN A 23 3.39 -29.61 10.06
N PHE A 24 4.48 -29.71 9.28
CA PHE A 24 4.64 -30.74 8.25
C PHE A 24 4.67 -32.13 8.87
N GLN A 25 5.38 -32.31 9.97
CA GLN A 25 5.41 -33.58 10.69
C GLN A 25 4.01 -33.99 11.19
N ASN A 26 3.25 -33.05 11.74
CA ASN A 26 1.88 -33.28 12.16
C ASN A 26 0.96 -33.59 10.97
N ALA A 27 1.09 -32.85 9.86
CA ALA A 27 0.31 -33.10 8.65
C ALA A 27 0.52 -34.53 8.13
N ARG A 28 1.78 -35.00 8.10
CA ARG A 28 2.12 -36.38 7.69
C ARG A 28 1.47 -37.44 8.58
N ASN A 29 1.32 -37.15 9.87
CA ASN A 29 0.76 -38.08 10.85
C ASN A 29 -0.77 -38.12 10.83
N PHE A 30 -1.42 -36.96 10.69
CA PHE A 30 -2.86 -36.82 10.94
C PHE A 30 -3.70 -36.68 9.67
N VAL A 31 -3.10 -36.36 8.52
CA VAL A 31 -3.82 -36.15 7.26
C VAL A 31 -3.74 -37.42 6.38
N PRO A 32 -4.87 -37.93 5.85
CA PRO A 32 -4.90 -39.20 5.12
C PRO A 32 -4.47 -39.10 3.65
N PHE A 33 -3.86 -37.99 3.23
CA PHE A 33 -3.49 -37.76 1.83
C PHE A 33 -2.03 -38.18 1.55
N LEU A 34 -1.82 -38.92 0.46
CA LEU A 34 -0.48 -39.44 0.11
C LEU A 34 0.51 -38.33 -0.19
N SER A 35 0.10 -37.26 -0.89
CA SER A 35 0.99 -36.14 -1.20
C SER A 35 1.44 -35.41 0.08
N VAL A 36 0.56 -35.34 1.08
CA VAL A 36 0.85 -34.74 2.40
C VAL A 36 1.77 -35.63 3.23
N ARG A 37 1.61 -36.96 3.17
CA ARG A 37 2.52 -37.91 3.83
C ARG A 37 3.95 -37.87 3.31
N ASN A 38 4.09 -37.49 2.04
CA ASN A 38 5.37 -37.34 1.33
C ASN A 38 5.96 -35.93 1.42
N LEU A 39 5.44 -35.06 2.28
CA LEU A 39 6.06 -33.77 2.55
C LEU A 39 7.51 -33.95 3.05
N PRO A 40 8.44 -33.06 2.64
CA PRO A 40 9.83 -33.15 3.05
C PRO A 40 9.96 -32.94 4.56
N ALA A 41 10.92 -33.64 5.17
CA ALA A 41 11.41 -33.27 6.49
C ALA A 41 12.24 -32.00 6.35
N LEU A 42 11.96 -30.99 7.18
CA LEU A 42 12.64 -29.70 7.11
C LEU A 42 13.71 -29.60 8.19
N GLY A 43 14.91 -29.17 7.78
CA GLY A 43 15.97 -28.75 8.67
C GLY A 43 15.67 -27.40 9.36
N PRO A 44 16.52 -27.00 10.33
CA PRO A 44 16.31 -25.80 11.16
C PRO A 44 16.28 -24.49 10.38
N ASP A 45 16.85 -24.45 9.17
CA ASP A 45 16.97 -23.24 8.34
C ASP A 45 16.20 -23.32 7.01
N GLU A 46 15.48 -24.42 6.78
CA GLU A 46 14.85 -24.68 5.48
C GLU A 46 13.42 -24.14 5.38
N GLY A 47 12.79 -23.84 6.51
CA GLY A 47 11.37 -23.49 6.58
C GLY A 47 11.02 -22.18 5.86
N LEU A 48 11.70 -21.08 6.18
CA LEU A 48 11.45 -19.76 5.61
C LEU A 48 11.75 -19.70 4.10
N PRO A 49 12.90 -20.20 3.60
CA PRO A 49 13.14 -20.29 2.16
C PRO A 49 12.07 -21.10 1.42
N LEU A 50 11.67 -22.25 1.97
CA LEU A 50 10.61 -23.08 1.39
C LEU A 50 9.27 -22.34 1.35
N ALA A 51 8.91 -21.64 2.42
CA ALA A 51 7.66 -20.90 2.49
C ALA A 51 7.59 -19.83 1.40
N ARG A 52 8.65 -19.03 1.24
CA ARG A 52 8.72 -18.01 0.17
C ARG A 52 8.62 -18.64 -1.21
N HIS A 53 9.37 -19.71 -1.46
CA HIS A 53 9.29 -20.45 -2.72
C HIS A 53 7.87 -20.98 -3.00
N THR A 54 7.17 -21.45 -1.96
CA THR A 54 5.79 -21.97 -2.07
C THR A 54 4.80 -20.86 -2.45
N LEU A 55 4.97 -19.65 -1.93
CA LEU A 55 4.09 -18.52 -2.22
C LEU A 55 4.27 -18.00 -3.65
N ILE A 56 5.48 -18.00 -4.20
CA ILE A 56 5.72 -17.56 -5.59
C ILE A 56 5.38 -18.63 -6.64
N SER A 57 5.34 -19.91 -6.24
CA SER A 57 5.06 -21.04 -7.14
C SER A 57 3.58 -21.37 -7.20
N LEU A 58 3.12 -22.08 -8.24
CA LEU A 58 1.74 -22.58 -8.29
C LEU A 58 1.43 -23.50 -7.10
N PRO A 59 0.16 -23.53 -6.62
CA PRO A 59 -0.22 -24.38 -5.50
C PRO A 59 0.07 -25.86 -5.77
N SER A 60 0.80 -26.49 -4.85
CA SER A 60 1.16 -27.90 -4.96
C SER A 60 -0.06 -28.83 -4.83
N GLN A 61 0.09 -30.07 -5.27
CA GLN A 61 -0.96 -31.08 -5.06
C GLN A 61 -1.31 -31.26 -3.58
N ALA A 62 -0.31 -31.23 -2.69
CA ALA A 62 -0.53 -31.31 -1.24
C ALA A 62 -1.36 -30.14 -0.72
N PHE A 63 -1.13 -28.93 -1.24
CA PHE A 63 -1.98 -27.79 -0.91
C PHE A 63 -3.43 -28.01 -1.36
N GLN A 64 -3.65 -28.46 -2.62
CA GLN A 64 -5.00 -28.67 -3.15
C GLN A 64 -5.77 -29.73 -2.37
N GLU A 65 -5.10 -30.81 -1.94
CA GLU A 65 -5.69 -31.87 -1.12
C GLU A 65 -6.03 -31.36 0.30
N LEU A 66 -5.14 -30.58 0.93
CA LEU A 66 -5.43 -29.94 2.22
C LEU A 66 -6.59 -28.94 2.11
N TRP A 67 -6.65 -28.18 1.01
CA TRP A 67 -7.72 -27.24 0.72
C TRP A 67 -9.06 -27.94 0.57
N ALA A 68 -9.14 -28.95 -0.30
CA ALA A 68 -10.37 -29.74 -0.50
C ALA A 68 -10.79 -30.49 0.76
N GLY A 69 -9.83 -30.91 1.59
CA GLY A 69 -10.07 -31.59 2.87
C GLY A 69 -10.39 -30.67 4.05
N GLY A 70 -10.45 -29.34 3.86
CA GLY A 70 -10.69 -28.37 4.94
C GLY A 70 -9.57 -28.29 5.98
N ALA A 71 -8.39 -28.82 5.67
CA ALA A 71 -7.25 -28.97 6.58
C ALA A 71 -6.24 -27.82 6.42
N LEU A 72 -6.73 -26.60 6.24
CA LEU A 72 -5.92 -25.42 5.90
C LEU A 72 -4.88 -25.07 6.96
N SER A 73 -5.11 -25.42 8.22
CA SER A 73 -4.16 -25.20 9.31
C SER A 73 -2.81 -25.91 9.11
N PHE A 74 -2.72 -26.85 8.18
CA PHE A 74 -1.47 -27.53 7.82
C PHE A 74 -0.75 -26.92 6.61
N THR A 75 -1.33 -25.90 5.97
CA THR A 75 -0.72 -25.23 4.81
C THR A 75 0.32 -24.19 5.23
N VAL A 76 1.29 -23.94 4.34
CA VAL A 76 2.26 -22.86 4.51
C VAL A 76 1.53 -21.53 4.59
N GLU A 77 0.55 -21.34 3.69
CA GLU A 77 -0.25 -20.14 3.57
C GLU A 77 -0.91 -19.77 4.90
N TRP A 78 -1.56 -20.73 5.59
CA TRP A 78 -2.14 -20.46 6.89
C TRP A 78 -1.11 -20.02 7.94
N LEU A 79 0.05 -20.68 7.98
CA LEU A 79 1.09 -20.37 8.96
C LEU A 79 1.68 -18.97 8.74
N VAL A 80 1.85 -18.57 7.48
CA VAL A 80 2.38 -17.26 7.08
C VAL A 80 1.44 -16.12 7.47
N THR A 81 0.13 -16.35 7.50
CA THR A 81 -0.86 -15.32 7.89
C THR A 81 -0.92 -15.02 9.39
N GLN A 82 -0.30 -15.85 10.24
CA GLN A 82 -0.32 -15.67 11.69
C GLN A 82 0.41 -14.39 12.08
N ASP A 83 -0.21 -13.56 12.92
CA ASP A 83 0.29 -12.22 13.27
C ASP A 83 1.76 -12.20 13.72
N GLN A 84 2.16 -13.21 14.48
CA GLN A 84 3.53 -13.34 14.98
C GLN A 84 4.58 -13.52 13.87
N TYR A 85 4.20 -14.02 12.69
CA TYR A 85 5.13 -14.30 11.58
C TYR A 85 5.02 -13.31 10.43
N ARG A 86 3.99 -12.44 10.40
CA ARG A 86 3.77 -11.49 9.29
C ARG A 86 4.99 -10.65 8.95
N ARG A 87 5.79 -10.28 9.95
CA ARG A 87 7.00 -9.45 9.78
C ARG A 87 8.15 -10.14 9.02
N LEU A 88 8.07 -11.46 8.80
CA LEU A 88 9.06 -12.23 8.02
C LEU A 88 8.80 -12.20 6.50
N PHE A 89 7.62 -11.75 6.09
CA PHE A 89 7.13 -11.80 4.71
C PHE A 89 6.80 -10.40 4.19
N THR A 90 6.89 -10.26 2.88
CA THR A 90 6.45 -9.06 2.17
C THR A 90 4.92 -9.00 2.10
N PRO A 91 4.32 -7.80 1.94
CA PRO A 91 2.87 -7.69 1.76
C PRO A 91 2.33 -8.55 0.60
N ALA A 92 3.04 -8.59 -0.53
CA ALA A 92 2.66 -9.40 -1.69
C ALA A 92 2.64 -10.91 -1.38
N GLU A 93 3.62 -11.41 -0.63
CA GLU A 93 3.64 -12.81 -0.17
C GLU A 93 2.47 -13.12 0.77
N LEU A 94 2.14 -12.19 1.68
CA LEU A 94 1.00 -12.34 2.59
C LEU A 94 -0.34 -12.32 1.83
N ASP A 95 -0.46 -11.49 0.80
CA ASP A 95 -1.66 -11.42 -0.03
C ASP A 95 -1.88 -12.72 -0.80
N ILE A 96 -0.83 -13.28 -1.42
CA ILE A 96 -0.90 -14.57 -2.08
C ILE A 96 -1.36 -15.65 -1.09
N ALA A 97 -0.76 -15.69 0.11
CA ALA A 97 -1.11 -16.66 1.13
C ALA A 97 -2.60 -16.55 1.50
N ARG A 98 -3.09 -15.34 1.73
CA ARG A 98 -4.48 -15.06 2.14
C ARG A 98 -5.49 -15.41 1.07
N VAL A 99 -5.26 -14.95 -0.15
CA VAL A 99 -6.13 -15.25 -1.30
C VAL A 99 -6.24 -16.76 -1.49
N ARG A 100 -5.11 -17.48 -1.39
CA ARG A 100 -5.11 -18.95 -1.48
C ARG A 100 -5.91 -19.62 -0.40
N ILE A 101 -5.91 -19.09 0.83
CA ILE A 101 -6.70 -19.65 1.92
C ILE A 101 -8.14 -19.11 2.01
N GLY A 102 -8.60 -18.35 1.00
CA GLY A 102 -9.95 -17.78 0.95
C GLY A 102 -10.15 -16.58 1.88
N LEU A 103 -9.08 -15.94 2.33
CA LEU A 103 -9.13 -14.67 3.05
C LEU A 103 -8.95 -13.50 2.08
N GLU A 104 -9.60 -12.39 2.38
CA GLU A 104 -9.37 -11.11 1.70
C GLU A 104 -7.89 -10.72 1.78
N PRO A 105 -7.27 -10.18 0.72
CA PRO A 105 -5.88 -9.72 0.78
C PRO A 105 -5.67 -8.72 1.94
N LEU A 106 -4.50 -8.77 2.60
CA LEU A 106 -4.06 -7.71 3.50
C LEU A 106 -3.72 -6.53 2.62
N GLN A 107 -4.73 -5.77 2.19
CA GLN A 107 -4.57 -4.54 1.39
C GLN A 107 -3.27 -3.84 1.79
N ALA A 108 -2.20 -4.05 1.01
CA ALA A 108 -1.03 -3.19 1.03
C ALA A 108 -1.55 -1.79 0.69
N PRO A 109 -0.93 -0.69 1.13
CA PRO A 109 -1.25 0.59 0.54
C PRO A 109 -1.07 0.38 -0.96
N ALA A 110 -2.16 0.48 -1.71
CA ALA A 110 -2.13 0.30 -3.14
C ALA A 110 -0.92 1.08 -3.65
N GLU A 111 -0.15 0.52 -4.59
CA GLU A 111 0.52 1.38 -5.55
C GLU A 111 -0.54 2.40 -5.92
N THR A 112 -0.39 3.65 -5.45
CA THR A 112 -1.50 4.60 -5.51
C THR A 112 -1.78 4.70 -6.98
N THR A 113 -2.87 4.09 -7.43
CA THR A 113 -3.12 4.01 -8.84
C THR A 113 -3.20 5.46 -9.31
N ARG A 114 -2.75 5.75 -10.52
CA ARG A 114 -2.74 7.14 -10.99
C ARG A 114 -4.08 7.84 -10.71
N GLY A 115 -5.21 7.14 -10.92
CA GLY A 115 -6.54 7.64 -10.56
C GLY A 115 -6.78 7.92 -9.07
N GLU A 116 -6.27 7.10 -8.16
CA GLU A 116 -6.34 7.37 -6.71
C GLU A 116 -5.44 8.56 -6.31
N LEU A 117 -4.29 8.73 -6.97
CA LEU A 117 -3.41 9.86 -6.72
C LEU A 117 -4.04 11.15 -7.23
N GLU A 118 -4.67 11.10 -8.41
CA GLU A 118 -5.47 12.20 -8.98
C GLU A 118 -6.65 12.56 -8.06
N ALA A 119 -7.35 11.58 -7.50
CA ALA A 119 -8.44 11.81 -6.55
C ALA A 119 -7.94 12.45 -5.24
N ARG A 120 -6.82 11.95 -4.69
CA ARG A 120 -6.17 12.54 -3.50
C ARG A 120 -5.71 13.96 -3.76
N PHE A 121 -5.14 14.21 -4.94
CA PHE A 121 -4.70 15.54 -5.36
C PHE A 121 -5.88 16.50 -5.45
N THR A 122 -6.97 16.09 -6.12
CA THR A 122 -8.22 16.85 -6.21
C THR A 122 -8.79 17.18 -4.82
N ALA A 123 -8.86 16.18 -3.93
CA ALA A 123 -9.30 16.39 -2.55
C ALA A 123 -8.38 17.36 -1.79
N SER A 124 -7.07 17.35 -2.08
CA SER A 124 -6.12 18.28 -1.47
C SER A 124 -6.33 19.74 -1.91
N LEU A 125 -6.76 19.96 -3.16
CA LEU A 125 -7.09 21.28 -3.72
C LEU A 125 -8.47 21.77 -3.24
N ILE A 126 -9.42 20.86 -3.07
CA ILE A 126 -10.71 21.15 -2.42
C ILE A 126 -10.48 21.65 -0.99
N ARG A 127 -9.66 20.94 -0.20
CA ARG A 127 -9.30 21.38 1.16
C ARG A 127 -8.62 22.74 1.19
N LEU A 128 -7.81 23.04 0.17
CA LEU A 128 -7.18 24.35 0.02
C LEU A 128 -8.24 25.44 -0.20
N CYS A 129 -9.23 25.19 -1.06
CA CYS A 129 -10.36 26.11 -1.28
C CYS A 129 -11.19 26.29 -0.01
N ASP A 130 -11.47 25.20 0.70
CA ASP A 130 -12.23 25.22 1.95
C ASP A 130 -11.48 26.03 3.02
N PHE A 131 -10.16 25.87 3.12
CA PHE A 131 -9.31 26.67 4.00
C PHE A 131 -9.33 28.16 3.63
N ALA A 132 -9.19 28.50 2.34
CA ALA A 132 -9.28 29.90 1.91
C ALA A 132 -10.64 30.53 2.27
N ARG A 133 -11.73 29.76 2.17
CA ARG A 133 -13.06 30.21 2.57
C ARG A 133 -13.16 30.41 4.08
N ASP A 134 -12.72 29.44 4.87
CA ASP A 134 -12.96 29.42 6.30
C ASP A 134 -12.00 30.36 7.07
N ASP A 135 -10.72 30.37 6.70
CA ASP A 135 -9.68 31.15 7.38
C ASP A 135 -9.49 32.55 6.77
N MET A 136 -9.63 32.69 5.44
CA MET A 136 -9.38 33.95 4.74
C MET A 136 -10.66 34.66 4.28
N ARG A 137 -11.84 34.05 4.51
CA ARG A 137 -13.14 34.55 4.03
C ARG A 137 -13.15 34.81 2.52
N TYR A 138 -12.34 34.06 1.77
CA TYR A 138 -12.24 34.16 0.31
C TYR A 138 -12.70 32.85 -0.32
N GLU A 139 -13.69 32.94 -1.21
CA GLU A 139 -14.22 31.78 -1.91
C GLU A 139 -13.73 31.74 -3.37
N PRO A 140 -12.83 30.80 -3.74
CA PRO A 140 -12.28 30.69 -5.08
C PRO A 140 -13.28 30.01 -6.03
N VAL A 141 -14.44 30.63 -6.28
CA VAL A 141 -15.59 30.05 -7.03
C VAL A 141 -15.17 29.49 -8.40
N ARG A 142 -14.35 30.24 -9.16
CA ARG A 142 -13.89 29.83 -10.49
C ARG A 142 -13.01 28.59 -10.44
N PHE A 143 -12.04 28.57 -9.54
CA PHE A 143 -11.15 27.43 -9.38
C PHE A 143 -11.90 26.22 -8.82
N ARG A 144 -12.85 26.43 -7.90
CA ARG A 144 -13.71 25.36 -7.37
C ARG A 144 -14.56 24.71 -8.46
N ALA A 145 -15.19 25.50 -9.32
CA ALA A 145 -15.93 24.98 -10.47
C ALA A 145 -15.03 24.16 -11.42
N LEU A 146 -13.80 24.63 -11.67
CA LEU A 146 -12.80 23.89 -12.45
C LEU A 146 -12.44 22.52 -11.84
N LEU A 147 -12.32 22.44 -10.51
CA LEU A 147 -12.08 21.18 -9.81
C LEU A 147 -13.26 20.21 -9.96
N ASP A 148 -14.48 20.71 -9.84
CA ASP A 148 -15.69 19.89 -9.94
C ASP A 148 -15.93 19.39 -11.38
N GLU A 149 -15.60 20.21 -12.40
CA GLU A 149 -15.81 19.88 -13.81
C GLU A 149 -14.73 18.96 -14.40
N ARG A 150 -13.46 19.16 -14.03
CA ARG A 150 -12.31 18.56 -14.72
C ARG A 150 -11.39 17.74 -13.81
N GLY A 151 -11.60 17.79 -12.50
CA GLY A 151 -10.69 17.20 -11.53
C GLY A 151 -9.42 18.02 -11.31
N GLY A 152 -8.64 17.63 -10.31
CA GLY A 152 -7.49 18.40 -9.83
C GLY A 152 -6.37 18.59 -10.85
N VAL A 153 -6.00 17.54 -11.58
CA VAL A 153 -4.86 17.62 -12.52
C VAL A 153 -5.16 18.57 -13.66
N GLU A 154 -6.30 18.40 -14.34
CA GLU A 154 -6.69 19.27 -15.45
C GLU A 154 -6.98 20.71 -15.01
N ALA A 155 -7.52 20.91 -13.80
CA ALA A 155 -7.67 22.25 -13.23
C ALA A 155 -6.31 22.94 -13.03
N VAL A 156 -5.30 22.22 -12.50
CA VAL A 156 -3.95 22.78 -12.34
C VAL A 156 -3.26 22.99 -13.68
N ARG A 157 -3.41 22.09 -14.65
CA ARG A 157 -2.91 22.32 -16.02
C ARG A 157 -3.48 23.60 -16.62
N ALA A 158 -4.79 23.80 -16.48
CA ALA A 158 -5.46 25.01 -16.94
C ALA A 158 -4.91 26.25 -16.23
N VAL A 159 -4.66 26.18 -14.91
CA VAL A 159 -4.06 27.27 -14.13
C VAL A 159 -2.61 27.56 -14.55
N LEU A 160 -1.80 26.54 -14.81
CA LEU A 160 -0.42 26.71 -15.26
C LEU A 160 -0.38 27.40 -16.64
N ALA A 161 -1.35 27.10 -17.51
CA ALA A 161 -1.52 27.80 -18.79
C ALA A 161 -2.12 29.21 -18.64
N GLU A 162 -3.13 29.37 -17.78
CA GLU A 162 -3.88 30.61 -17.55
C GLU A 162 -3.97 30.93 -16.03
N PRO A 163 -2.98 31.65 -15.47
CA PRO A 163 -2.93 31.96 -14.04
C PRO A 163 -4.14 32.74 -13.51
N ALA A 164 -4.81 33.49 -14.38
CA ALA A 164 -6.00 34.27 -14.03
C ALA A 164 -7.16 33.40 -13.49
N LEU A 165 -7.14 32.09 -13.73
CA LEU A 165 -8.13 31.14 -13.22
C LEU A 165 -8.08 30.96 -11.69
N LEU A 166 -6.92 31.21 -11.05
CA LEU A 166 -6.79 31.18 -9.58
C LEU A 166 -7.45 32.39 -8.90
N GLY A 167 -7.55 33.51 -9.61
CA GLY A 167 -7.98 34.78 -9.02
C GLY A 167 -7.10 35.21 -7.84
N ALA A 168 -7.72 35.74 -6.79
CA ALA A 168 -7.01 36.24 -5.61
C ALA A 168 -6.34 35.13 -4.77
N LEU A 169 -6.56 33.85 -5.09
CA LEU A 169 -5.88 32.75 -4.41
C LEU A 169 -4.36 32.80 -4.64
N ALA A 170 -3.93 33.22 -5.84
CA ALA A 170 -2.52 33.41 -6.15
C ALA A 170 -1.90 34.53 -5.29
N GLU A 171 -2.61 35.65 -5.14
CA GLU A 171 -2.16 36.79 -4.31
C GLU A 171 -2.04 36.42 -2.83
N ILE A 172 -2.98 35.62 -2.30
CA ILE A 172 -2.94 35.12 -0.92
C ILE A 172 -1.71 34.21 -0.71
N ALA A 173 -1.40 33.36 -1.69
CA ALA A 173 -0.25 32.48 -1.61
C ALA A 173 1.07 33.26 -1.58
N GLU A 174 1.19 34.27 -2.44
CA GLU A 174 2.33 35.21 -2.48
C GLU A 174 2.46 36.06 -1.20
N ALA A 175 1.36 36.35 -0.51
CA ALA A 175 1.35 37.10 0.74
C ALA A 175 1.86 36.31 1.97
N GLY A 176 2.53 35.18 1.76
CA GLY A 176 3.16 34.36 2.81
C GLY A 176 2.36 33.12 3.22
N ARG A 177 1.37 32.71 2.42
CA ARG A 177 0.62 31.46 2.61
C ARG A 177 0.92 30.48 1.48
N SER A 178 2.19 30.11 1.34
CA SER A 178 2.65 29.15 0.33
C SER A 178 1.97 27.78 0.43
N ASP A 179 1.39 27.45 1.59
CA ASP A 179 0.54 26.28 1.80
C ASP A 179 -0.78 26.31 0.98
N LEU A 180 -1.19 27.50 0.54
CA LEU A 180 -2.33 27.76 -0.36
C LEU A 180 -1.91 27.91 -1.83
N SER A 181 -0.62 27.71 -2.17
CA SER A 181 -0.20 27.67 -3.57
C SER A 181 -0.57 26.32 -4.20
N VAL A 182 -1.26 26.41 -5.33
CA VAL A 182 -1.61 25.27 -6.16
C VAL A 182 -0.36 24.72 -6.86
N GLU A 183 0.55 25.59 -7.26
CA GLU A 183 1.83 25.28 -7.89
C GLU A 183 2.78 24.57 -6.91
N ALA A 184 2.89 25.06 -5.67
CA ALA A 184 3.69 24.40 -4.63
C ALA A 184 3.17 22.99 -4.34
N ARG A 185 1.84 22.81 -4.34
CA ARG A 185 1.22 21.49 -4.16
C ARG A 185 1.49 20.56 -5.34
N ALA A 186 1.39 21.06 -6.58
CA ALA A 186 1.68 20.29 -7.78
C ALA A 186 3.17 19.87 -7.85
N ALA A 187 4.08 20.75 -7.42
CA ALA A 187 5.52 20.51 -7.39
C ALA A 187 6.00 19.61 -6.23
N SER A 188 5.11 19.24 -5.31
CA SER A 188 5.44 18.42 -4.15
C SER A 188 5.88 17.00 -4.54
N LEU A 189 6.66 16.35 -3.67
CA LEU A 189 7.09 14.96 -3.86
C LEU A 189 5.92 13.98 -3.95
N GLU A 190 4.78 14.30 -3.33
CA GLU A 190 3.60 13.45 -3.29
C GLU A 190 2.83 13.43 -4.63
N PHE A 191 2.74 14.57 -5.32
CA PHE A 191 1.89 14.71 -6.51
C PHE A 191 2.67 14.94 -7.80
N GLY A 192 3.99 15.09 -7.72
CA GLY A 192 4.82 15.46 -8.87
C GLY A 192 4.70 14.50 -10.07
N GLU A 193 4.46 13.21 -9.82
CA GLU A 193 4.30 12.20 -10.87
C GLU A 193 3.02 12.35 -11.72
N LEU A 194 2.07 13.18 -11.28
CA LEU A 194 0.86 13.50 -12.06
C LEU A 194 1.16 14.45 -13.23
N PHE A 195 2.27 15.17 -13.17
CA PHE A 195 2.62 16.23 -14.09
C PHE A 195 3.87 15.89 -14.91
N SER A 196 3.94 16.46 -16.11
CA SER A 196 5.12 16.42 -16.96
C SER A 196 6.25 17.27 -16.37
N VAL A 197 7.47 17.01 -16.85
CA VAL A 197 8.66 17.76 -16.41
C VAL A 197 8.52 19.27 -16.69
N GLU A 198 7.89 19.65 -17.80
CA GLU A 198 7.65 21.06 -18.17
C GLU A 198 6.62 21.74 -17.24
N GLU A 199 5.55 21.03 -16.89
CA GLU A 199 4.54 21.50 -15.94
C GLU A 199 5.14 21.67 -14.54
N LEU A 200 5.97 20.71 -14.08
CA LEU A 200 6.67 20.81 -12.81
C LEU A 200 7.70 21.94 -12.78
N ALA A 201 8.42 22.17 -13.87
CA ALA A 201 9.35 23.28 -13.98
C ALA A 201 8.61 24.62 -13.86
N THR A 202 7.48 24.76 -14.55
CA THR A 202 6.61 25.94 -14.47
C THR A 202 6.05 26.14 -13.07
N ALA A 203 5.55 25.06 -12.45
CA ALA A 203 5.00 25.09 -11.10
C ALA A 203 6.08 25.51 -10.08
N ARG A 204 7.29 24.94 -10.14
CA ARG A 204 8.40 25.31 -9.26
C ARG A 204 8.87 26.75 -9.45
N ALA A 205 8.85 27.25 -10.67
CA ALA A 205 9.24 28.63 -10.95
C ALA A 205 8.24 29.67 -10.44
N ARG A 206 6.97 29.26 -10.27
CA ARG A 206 5.87 30.13 -9.82
C ARG A 206 5.45 29.88 -8.37
N ALA A 207 5.91 28.80 -7.76
CA ALA A 207 5.61 28.52 -6.37
C ALA A 207 6.25 29.60 -5.47
N PRO A 208 5.49 30.24 -4.58
CA PRO A 208 6.04 31.21 -3.63
C PRO A 208 7.04 30.54 -2.69
N HIS A 209 8.14 31.25 -2.41
CA HIS A 209 9.25 30.79 -1.57
C HIS A 209 8.99 30.94 -0.07
#